data_AF-A0A7R9BT65-F1
#
_entry.id   AF-A0A7R9BT65-F1
#
_cell.length_a   1.000
_cell.length_b   1.000
_cell.length_c   1.000
_cell.angle_alpha   90.00
_cell.angle_beta   90.00
_cell.angle_gamma   90.00
#
_symmetry.space_group_name_H-M   'P 1'
#
loop_
_entity.id
_entity.type
_entity.pdbx_description
1 polymer ?
#
loop_
_entity_poly.entity_id
_entity_poly.type
_entity_poly.pdbx_seq_one_letter_code
_entity_poly.pdbx_strand_id
1 'polypeptide(L)'
;MYPFPVPNLTNDIFLIFGRSSKKVSTDLEPSSIEPTGRLYEHEPLPDLSEEETKKWTKNDQEIEIVWRNVLLFLSLHLSAPIGLVMTVTHAKLATTFFAINLMFWSGFGVTAGAHRLWAHRAYKAKLPLRILLIILNTIAFQ
;
A
#
# COMPACT_ATOMS: atom_id res chain seq x y z
N MET A 1 0.85 8.97 -29.46
CA MET A 1 -0.02 10.02 -28.89
C MET A 1 -1.45 9.54 -29.00
N TYR A 2 -1.98 8.93 -27.94
CA TYR A 2 -3.37 8.43 -27.86
C TYR A 2 -4.03 9.05 -26.62
N PRO A 3 -5.25 9.59 -26.72
CA PRO A 3 -5.91 10.23 -25.58
C PRO A 3 -6.65 9.21 -24.71
N PHE A 4 -6.41 9.23 -23.41
CA PHE A 4 -7.21 8.50 -22.43
C PHE A 4 -8.53 9.25 -22.16
N PRO A 5 -9.69 8.59 -22.16
CA PRO A 5 -10.96 9.21 -21.80
C PRO A 5 -11.06 9.39 -20.26
N VAL A 6 -11.43 10.60 -19.83
CA VAL A 6 -11.72 10.95 -18.43
C VAL A 6 -13.11 10.45 -18.01
N PRO A 7 -13.25 9.72 -16.88
CA PRO A 7 -14.56 9.33 -16.35
C PRO A 7 -15.29 10.54 -15.71
N ASN A 8 -16.54 10.79 -16.12
CA ASN A 8 -17.42 11.82 -15.56
C ASN A 8 -18.02 11.37 -14.22
N LEU A 9 -17.75 12.13 -13.15
CA LEU A 9 -17.92 11.76 -11.74
C LEU A 9 -19.34 12.01 -11.16
N THR A 10 -20.41 11.90 -11.95
CA THR A 10 -21.75 12.33 -11.47
C THR A 10 -22.83 11.25 -11.43
N ASN A 11 -22.65 10.08 -12.05
CA ASN A 11 -23.72 9.08 -12.15
C ASN A 11 -23.49 7.76 -11.37
N ASP A 12 -22.30 7.51 -10.83
CA ASP A 12 -21.97 6.21 -10.21
C ASP A 12 -22.24 6.12 -8.70
N ILE A 13 -22.66 7.20 -8.04
CA ILE A 13 -22.87 7.21 -6.58
C ILE A 13 -24.17 6.49 -6.18
N PHE A 14 -25.15 6.37 -7.08
CA PHE A 14 -26.49 5.85 -6.72
C PHE A 14 -26.66 4.33 -6.83
N LEU A 15 -25.69 3.60 -7.41
CA LEU A 15 -25.77 2.14 -7.57
C LEU A 15 -25.21 1.34 -6.38
N ILE A 16 -24.60 2.01 -5.40
CA ILE A 16 -23.90 1.34 -4.28
C ILE A 16 -24.85 0.99 -3.11
N PHE A 17 -26.06 1.54 -3.03
CA PHE A 17 -26.95 1.39 -1.86
C PHE A 17 -28.29 0.65 -2.11
N GLY A 18 -28.37 -0.19 -3.15
CA GLY A 18 -29.54 -1.04 -3.41
C GLY A 18 -29.44 -2.41 -2.73
N ARG A 19 -29.60 -2.50 -1.39
CA ARG A 19 -29.67 -3.79 -0.68
C ARG A 19 -31.05 -4.44 -0.89
N SER A 20 -31.17 -5.30 -1.90
CA SER A 20 -32.37 -6.14 -2.10
C SER A 20 -32.35 -7.34 -1.14
N SER A 21 -33.28 -7.34 -0.18
CA SER A 21 -33.51 -8.44 0.75
C SER A 21 -34.43 -9.46 0.10
N LYS A 22 -33.87 -10.59 -0.38
CA LYS A 22 -34.67 -11.78 -0.67
C LYS A 22 -34.46 -12.79 0.46
N LYS A 23 -35.57 -13.14 1.13
CA LYS A 23 -35.65 -14.24 2.08
C LYS A 23 -35.43 -15.54 1.30
N VAL A 24 -34.41 -16.31 1.64
CA VAL A 24 -34.15 -17.62 1.05
C VAL A 24 -34.92 -18.64 1.87
N SER A 25 -36.01 -19.15 1.30
CA SER A 25 -36.76 -20.30 1.76
C SER A 25 -35.88 -21.55 1.72
N THR A 26 -35.88 -22.25 2.83
CA THR A 26 -35.27 -23.56 3.04
C THR A 26 -36.04 -24.62 2.25
N ASP A 27 -35.55 -25.03 1.08
CA ASP A 27 -35.97 -26.28 0.43
C ASP A 27 -34.73 -26.91 -0.22
N LEU A 28 -34.48 -28.18 0.12
CA LEU A 28 -33.31 -28.96 -0.23
C LEU A 28 -33.37 -29.44 -1.68
N GLU A 29 -32.36 -29.14 -2.50
CA GLU A 29 -32.01 -29.89 -3.72
C GLU A 29 -30.48 -29.94 -3.87
N PRO A 30 -29.85 -31.10 -4.14
CA PRO A 30 -28.39 -31.20 -4.15
C PRO A 30 -27.79 -30.88 -5.52
N SER A 31 -26.73 -30.06 -5.50
CA SER A 31 -25.69 -29.91 -6.51
C SER A 31 -26.03 -29.17 -7.82
N SER A 32 -26.23 -27.86 -7.72
CA SER A 32 -25.67 -26.93 -8.71
C SER A 32 -24.62 -26.08 -8.00
N ILE A 33 -23.35 -26.42 -8.18
CA ILE A 33 -22.21 -25.69 -7.61
C ILE A 33 -22.16 -24.32 -8.30
N GLU A 34 -22.87 -23.34 -7.74
CA GLU A 34 -22.60 -21.95 -8.07
C GLU A 34 -21.31 -21.54 -7.35
N PRO A 35 -20.34 -20.91 -8.02
CA PRO A 35 -19.12 -20.43 -7.39
C PRO A 35 -19.48 -19.27 -6.45
N THR A 36 -19.81 -19.58 -5.21
CA THR A 36 -20.28 -18.64 -4.19
C THR A 36 -19.19 -17.70 -3.65
N GLY A 37 -17.98 -17.73 -4.24
CA GLY A 37 -16.85 -16.86 -3.89
C GLY A 37 -16.36 -17.04 -2.45
N ARG A 38 -16.81 -18.10 -1.77
CA ARG A 38 -16.48 -18.43 -0.38
C ARG A 38 -15.80 -19.79 -0.38
N LEU A 39 -14.53 -19.83 0.03
CA LEU A 39 -13.77 -21.07 0.11
C LEU A 39 -14.24 -21.88 1.33
N TYR A 40 -14.85 -23.04 1.10
CA TYR A 40 -15.18 -24.01 2.13
C TYR A 40 -14.11 -25.11 2.15
N GLU A 41 -13.65 -25.49 3.34
CA GLU A 41 -12.60 -26.52 3.53
C GLU A 41 -13.00 -27.91 3.00
N HIS A 42 -14.32 -28.15 2.84
CA HIS A 42 -14.87 -29.42 2.39
C HIS A 42 -15.13 -29.47 0.87
N GLU A 43 -14.86 -28.40 0.13
CA GLU A 43 -14.91 -28.45 -1.33
C GLU A 43 -13.65 -29.15 -1.88
N PRO A 44 -13.81 -30.14 -2.76
CA PRO A 44 -12.65 -30.74 -3.41
C PRO A 44 -11.88 -29.64 -4.15
N LEU A 45 -10.59 -29.52 -3.86
CA LEU A 45 -9.72 -28.58 -4.54
C LEU A 45 -9.90 -28.78 -6.06
N PRO A 46 -10.06 -27.70 -6.84
CA PRO A 46 -10.09 -27.84 -8.29
C PRO A 46 -8.82 -28.58 -8.72
N ASP A 47 -8.98 -29.61 -9.55
CA ASP A 47 -7.87 -30.27 -10.24
C ASP A 47 -7.25 -29.26 -11.21
N LEU A 48 -6.39 -28.41 -10.65
CA LEU A 48 -5.56 -27.49 -11.42
C LEU A 48 -4.56 -28.38 -12.17
N SER A 49 -4.81 -28.57 -13.46
CA SER A 49 -3.86 -29.24 -14.34
C SER A 49 -2.44 -28.69 -14.11
N GLU A 50 -1.42 -29.55 -14.22
CA GLU A 50 -0.03 -29.14 -14.03
C GLU A 50 0.37 -27.95 -14.92
N GLU A 51 -0.34 -27.72 -16.03
CA GLU A 51 -0.16 -26.57 -16.90
C GLU A 51 -0.71 -25.26 -16.31
N GLU A 52 -1.88 -25.31 -15.66
CA GLU A 52 -2.49 -24.16 -14.97
C GLU A 52 -1.64 -23.72 -13.77
N THR A 53 -1.11 -24.67 -12.98
CA THR A 53 -0.22 -24.35 -11.85
C THR A 53 1.09 -23.75 -12.34
N LYS A 54 1.69 -24.30 -13.42
CA LYS A 54 2.90 -23.75 -14.05
C LYS A 54 2.69 -22.33 -14.57
N LYS A 55 1.51 -22.02 -15.12
CA LYS A 55 1.16 -20.69 -15.63
C LYS A 55 1.17 -19.62 -14.54
N TRP A 56 0.70 -19.93 -13.32
CA TRP A 56 0.74 -19.00 -12.19
C TRP A 56 2.12 -18.91 -11.53
N THR A 57 2.93 -19.97 -11.56
CA THR A 57 4.30 -19.93 -11.03
C THR A 57 5.31 -19.31 -11.99
N LYS A 58 5.01 -19.27 -13.29
CA LYS A 58 5.87 -18.68 -14.31
C LYS A 58 5.75 -17.16 -14.29
N ASN A 59 6.32 -16.56 -13.26
CA ASN A 59 6.57 -15.12 -13.22
C ASN A 59 7.85 -14.80 -14.01
N ASP A 60 7.82 -15.04 -15.33
CA ASP A 60 8.89 -14.67 -16.26
C ASP A 60 8.78 -13.18 -16.66
N GLN A 61 8.28 -12.33 -15.75
CA GLN A 61 8.32 -10.89 -15.96
C GLN A 61 9.81 -10.49 -15.95
N GLU A 62 10.35 -10.12 -17.10
CA GLU A 62 11.68 -9.52 -17.19
C GLU A 62 11.69 -8.27 -16.31
N ILE A 63 12.50 -8.31 -15.24
CA ILE A 63 12.61 -7.17 -14.32
C ILE A 63 13.34 -6.06 -15.07
N GLU A 64 12.60 -5.06 -15.53
CA GLU A 64 13.18 -3.87 -16.13
C GLU A 64 13.88 -3.04 -15.03
N ILE A 65 15.22 -3.00 -15.08
CA ILE A 65 16.01 -2.24 -14.11
C ILE A 65 15.95 -0.75 -14.46
N VAL A 66 15.27 0.02 -13.62
CA VAL A 66 15.26 1.49 -13.70
C VAL A 66 16.57 2.05 -13.13
N TRP A 67 17.62 2.12 -13.95
CA TRP A 67 18.97 2.57 -13.57
C TRP A 67 19.02 3.94 -12.89
N ARG A 68 18.09 4.85 -13.21
CA ARG A 68 17.95 6.14 -12.53
C ARG A 68 17.74 5.97 -11.02
N ASN A 69 16.88 5.04 -10.62
CA ASN A 69 16.61 4.78 -9.20
C ASN A 69 17.83 4.13 -8.54
N VAL A 70 18.52 3.22 -9.25
CA VAL A 70 19.75 2.59 -8.77
C VAL A 70 20.81 3.63 -8.45
N LEU A 71 21.04 4.59 -9.36
CA LEU A 71 22.00 5.67 -9.16
C LEU A 71 21.60 6.57 -7.97
N LEU A 72 20.31 6.92 -7.85
CA LEU A 72 19.82 7.73 -6.73
C LEU A 72 20.04 7.03 -5.38
N PHE A 73 19.66 5.76 -5.26
CA PHE A 73 19.89 5.00 -4.03
C PHE A 73 21.37 4.81 -3.73
N LEU A 74 22.21 4.54 -4.74
CA LEU A 74 23.66 4.44 -4.53
C LEU A 74 24.24 5.75 -3.99
N SER A 75 23.89 6.89 -4.60
CA SER A 75 24.38 8.20 -4.15
C SER A 75 23.93 8.54 -2.73
N LEU A 76 22.70 8.13 -2.35
CA LEU A 76 22.16 8.31 -1.01
C LEU A 76 22.88 7.44 0.03
N HIS A 77 23.22 6.20 -0.31
CA HIS A 77 23.95 5.33 0.61
C HIS A 77 25.42 5.74 0.79
N LEU A 78 26.04 6.32 -0.24
CA LEU A 78 27.40 6.87 -0.15
C LEU A 78 27.45 8.18 0.65
N SER A 79 26.41 9.01 0.58
CA SER A 79 26.35 10.27 1.33
C SER A 79 26.10 10.06 2.82
N ALA A 80 25.47 8.95 3.23
CA ALA A 80 25.18 8.63 4.63
C ALA A 80 26.43 8.59 5.55
N PRO A 81 27.50 7.82 5.25
CA PRO A 81 28.71 7.81 6.08
C PRO A 81 29.44 9.16 6.06
N ILE A 82 29.44 9.85 4.92
CA ILE A 82 30.07 11.18 4.78
C ILE A 82 29.35 12.21 5.68
N GLY A 83 28.02 12.21 5.64
CA GLY A 83 27.18 13.08 6.46
C GLY A 83 27.35 12.80 7.96
N LEU A 84 27.49 11.52 8.35
CA LEU A 84 27.76 11.12 9.73
C LEU A 84 29.10 11.66 10.24
N VAL A 85 30.17 11.52 9.44
CA VAL A 85 31.49 12.06 9.80
C VAL A 85 31.42 13.57 9.95
N MET A 86 30.77 14.27 9.01
CA MET A 86 30.62 15.74 9.08
C MET A 86 29.81 16.20 10.31
N THR A 87 28.79 15.43 10.73
CA THR A 87 27.99 15.79 11.91
C THR A 87 28.78 15.65 13.21
N VAL A 88 29.75 14.73 13.27
CA VAL A 88 30.60 14.55 14.45
C VAL A 88 31.77 15.54 14.49
N THR A 89 32.35 15.90 13.34
CA THR A 89 33.58 16.71 13.31
C THR A 89 33.34 18.22 13.24
N HIS A 90 32.26 18.69 12.60
CA HIS A 90 32.08 20.12 12.29
C HIS A 90 30.69 20.70 12.61
N ALA A 91 29.67 19.89 12.90
CA ALA A 91 28.31 20.41 13.09
C ALA A 91 28.09 21.06 14.46
N LYS A 92 27.28 22.13 14.47
CA LYS A 92 26.79 22.74 15.71
C LYS A 92 25.82 21.78 16.39
N LEU A 93 25.89 21.69 17.72
CA LEU A 93 24.96 20.87 18.52
C LEU A 93 23.49 21.15 18.22
N ALA A 94 23.13 22.41 17.92
CA ALA A 94 21.78 22.79 17.52
C ALA A 94 21.32 22.08 16.23
N THR A 95 22.20 21.95 15.23
CA THR A 95 21.90 21.27 13.97
C THR A 95 21.73 19.77 14.17
N THR A 96 22.60 19.16 14.98
CA THR A 96 22.51 17.73 15.31
C THR A 96 21.22 17.42 16.07
N PHE A 97 20.87 18.24 17.07
CA PHE A 97 19.62 18.09 17.80
C PHE A 97 18.40 18.25 16.88
N PHE A 98 18.41 19.25 16.01
CA PHE A 98 17.34 19.46 15.04
C PHE A 98 17.19 18.25 14.09
N ALA A 99 18.31 17.72 13.58
CA ALA A 99 18.31 16.55 12.70
C ALA A 99 17.74 15.30 13.38
N ILE A 100 18.12 15.04 14.63
CA ILE A 100 17.57 13.93 15.43
C ILE A 100 16.06 14.08 15.60
N ASN A 101 15.58 15.27 15.99
CA ASN A 101 14.15 15.53 16.14
C ASN A 101 13.41 15.29 14.83
N LEU A 102 13.93 15.80 13.72
CA LEU A 102 13.33 15.62 12.41
C LEU A 102 13.20 14.13 12.04
N MET A 103 14.22 13.32 12.38
CA MET A 103 14.23 11.88 12.14
C MET A 103 13.16 11.14 12.98
N PHE A 104 12.99 11.53 14.25
CA PHE A 104 11.91 10.99 15.10
C PHE A 104 10.52 11.33 14.55
N TRP A 105 10.29 12.60 14.19
CA TRP A 105 9.00 13.05 13.67
C TRP A 105 8.66 12.44 12.31
N SER A 106 9.67 12.27 11.44
CA SER A 106 9.56 11.55 10.17
C SER A 106 9.11 10.10 10.36
N GLY A 107 9.78 9.34 11.24
CA GLY A 107 9.40 7.96 11.56
C GLY A 107 8.00 7.83 12.17
N PHE A 108 7.59 8.83 12.96
CA PHE A 108 6.22 8.90 13.48
C PHE A 108 5.18 9.09 12.36
N GLY A 109 5.48 9.91 11.35
CA GLY A 109 4.64 10.10 10.17
C GLY A 109 4.35 8.80 9.41
N VAL A 110 5.37 7.97 9.20
CA VAL A 110 5.22 6.68 8.52
C VAL A 110 4.43 5.67 9.37
N THR A 111 4.83 5.51 10.63
CA THR A 111 4.25 4.46 11.50
C THR A 111 2.83 4.78 11.95
N ALA A 112 2.58 6.01 12.40
CA ALA A 112 1.24 6.44 12.81
C ALA A 112 0.38 6.82 11.59
N GLY A 113 0.96 7.46 10.57
CA GLY A 113 0.25 7.86 9.35
C GLY A 113 0.09 6.71 8.35
N ALA A 114 1.10 6.49 7.50
CA ALA A 114 1.07 5.54 6.38
C ALA A 114 0.57 4.17 6.80
N HIS A 115 1.17 3.62 7.86
CA HIS A 115 0.85 2.27 8.31
C HIS A 115 -0.47 2.20 9.09
N ARG A 116 -0.59 2.90 10.23
CA ARG A 116 -1.76 2.72 11.12
C ARG A 116 -3.02 3.43 10.66
N LEU A 117 -2.92 4.67 10.20
CA LEU A 117 -4.08 5.47 9.82
C LEU A 117 -4.57 5.13 8.41
N TRP A 118 -3.68 5.06 7.41
CA TRP A 118 -4.07 4.87 6.02
C TRP A 118 -4.15 3.40 5.60
N ALA A 119 -3.14 2.57 5.91
CA ALA A 119 -3.16 1.16 5.50
C ALA A 119 -4.11 0.32 6.37
N HIS A 120 -4.01 0.41 7.69
CA HIS A 120 -4.80 -0.43 8.61
C HIS A 120 -6.08 0.23 9.15
N ARG A 121 -6.31 1.52 8.89
CA ARG A 121 -7.45 2.30 9.42
C ARG A 121 -7.74 2.04 10.90
N ALA A 122 -6.69 1.89 11.71
CA ALA A 122 -6.79 1.47 13.11
C ALA A 122 -7.51 2.50 14.01
N TYR A 123 -7.57 3.77 13.61
CA TYR A 123 -8.25 4.83 14.36
C TYR A 123 -8.78 5.95 13.45
N LYS A 124 -9.81 6.67 13.92
CA LYS A 124 -10.38 7.84 13.23
C LYS A 124 -9.69 9.13 13.69
N ALA A 125 -8.70 9.58 12.93
CA ALA A 125 -8.03 10.87 13.17
C ALA A 125 -8.90 12.07 12.77
N LYS A 126 -8.90 13.14 13.60
CA LYS A 126 -9.51 14.45 13.28
C LYS A 126 -8.68 15.18 12.21
N LEU A 127 -9.29 16.11 11.47
CA LEU A 127 -8.63 16.86 10.38
C LEU A 127 -7.24 17.44 10.71
N PRO A 128 -7.01 18.14 11.85
CA PRO A 128 -5.68 18.69 12.15
C PRO A 128 -4.61 17.61 12.30
N LEU A 129 -4.97 16.48 12.91
CA LEU A 129 -4.05 15.35 13.08
C LEU A 129 -3.71 14.68 11.75
N ARG A 130 -4.66 14.63 10.81
CA ARG A 130 -4.42 14.08 9.46
C ARG A 130 -3.41 14.94 8.69
N ILE A 131 -3.57 16.27 8.73
CA ILE A 131 -2.66 17.19 8.04
C ILE A 131 -1.25 17.08 8.62
N LEU A 132 -1.13 17.05 9.95
CA LEU A 132 0.17 16.86 10.61
C LEU A 132 0.85 15.56 10.15
N LEU A 133 0.13 14.44 10.15
CA LEU A 133 0.68 13.15 9.73
C LEU A 133 1.10 13.13 8.25
N ILE A 134 0.39 13.84 7.37
CA ILE A 134 0.78 13.97 5.95
C ILE A 134 2.10 14.73 5.85
N ILE A 135 2.23 15.86 6.54
CA ILE A 135 3.47 16.65 6.54
C ILE A 135 4.64 15.82 7.05
N LEU A 136 4.43 15.07 8.14
CA LEU A 136 5.46 14.19 8.70
C LEU A 136 5.84 13.05 7.74
N ASN A 137 4.88 12.46 7.01
CA ASN A 137 5.18 11.44 6.00
C ASN A 137 5.94 12.03 4.80
N THR A 138 5.63 13.25 4.37
CA THR A 138 6.36 13.93 3.29
C THR A 138 7.83 14.16 3.66
N ILE A 139 8.12 14.45 4.93
CA ILE A 139 9.51 14.56 5.42
C ILE A 139 10.23 13.20 5.37
N ALA A 140 9.52 12.10 5.56
CA ALA A 140 10.09 10.75 5.50
C ALA A 140 10.50 10.31 4.09
N PHE A 141 9.90 10.91 3.06
CA PHE A 141 10.14 10.55 1.66
C PHE A 141 10.00 9.04 1.41
N GLN A 142 8.89 8.48 1.89
CA GLN A 142 8.51 7.07 1.80
C GLN A 142 7.08 6.93 1.29
#